data_AF-A0A318S8A3-F1
#
_entry.id   AF-A0A318S8A3-F1
#
_cell.length_a   1.000
_cell.length_b   1.000
_cell.length_c   1.000
_cell.angle_alpha   90.00
_cell.angle_beta   90.00
_cell.angle_gamma   90.00
#
_symmetry.space_group_name_H-M   'P 1'
#
loop_
_entity.id
_entity.type
_entity.pdbx_description
1 polymer ?
#
loop_
_entity_poly.entity_id
_entity_poly.type
_entity_poly.pdbx_seq_one_letter_code
_entity_poly.pdbx_strand_id
1 'polypeptide(L)'
;MTTMPVQSAPEPSSPARPNYWVGFVLNWFLPGCGFTYINRVGWHFGWMGIFFGISMVAGLLSALLPVLGILGGLLSIAAFVAMHVHYRNTYAYEFAPGTILSPVSNGLKWGLIVAHGILGFLIPLSIVAAVLIPNLLGARATAQKYANQAYAQNVYKAVAAAAATDEETSSDCLRGMGSYQVEPTSEAMSCVADFSDPSNPTIQVAFRNGQEIQLP
;
A
#
# COMPACT_ATOMS: atom_id res chain seq x y z
N MET A 1 34.91 -23.17 -68.29
CA MET A 1 35.19 -22.62 -66.94
C MET A 1 33.96 -21.87 -66.50
N THR A 2 33.15 -22.49 -65.64
CA THR A 2 31.92 -21.88 -65.11
C THR A 2 32.28 -21.24 -63.79
N THR A 3 32.33 -19.90 -63.75
CA THR A 3 32.56 -19.14 -62.52
C THR A 3 31.31 -19.21 -61.64
N MET A 4 31.43 -19.83 -60.48
CA MET A 4 30.36 -19.80 -59.48
C MET A 4 30.20 -18.37 -58.92
N PRO A 5 28.97 -17.86 -58.75
CA PRO A 5 28.75 -16.58 -58.12
C PRO A 5 29.18 -16.66 -56.64
N VAL A 6 29.95 -15.66 -56.19
CA VAL A 6 30.31 -15.49 -54.79
C VAL A 6 29.03 -15.21 -54.01
N GLN A 7 28.58 -16.18 -53.22
CA GLN A 7 27.47 -16.01 -52.30
C GLN A 7 27.94 -15.04 -51.20
N SER A 8 27.49 -13.79 -51.29
CA SER A 8 27.72 -12.78 -50.24
C SER A 8 27.16 -13.32 -48.93
N ALA A 9 28.00 -13.35 -47.88
CA ALA A 9 27.57 -13.72 -46.55
C ALA A 9 26.36 -12.86 -46.14
N PRO A 10 25.34 -13.44 -45.47
CA PRO A 10 24.22 -12.65 -44.98
C PRO A 10 24.75 -11.53 -44.08
N GLU A 11 24.35 -10.29 -44.38
CA GLU A 11 24.67 -9.16 -43.51
C GLU A 11 24.19 -9.48 -42.09
N PRO A 12 25.03 -9.27 -41.06
CA PRO A 12 24.59 -9.44 -39.68
C PRO A 12 23.38 -8.51 -39.46
N SER A 13 22.23 -9.11 -39.13
CA SER A 13 21.03 -8.36 -38.80
C SER A 13 21.37 -7.36 -37.70
N SER A 14 21.25 -6.07 -37.98
CA SER A 14 21.47 -5.03 -36.98
C SER A 14 20.56 -5.33 -35.78
N PRO A 15 21.11 -5.41 -34.55
CA PRO A 15 20.32 -5.74 -33.38
C PRO A 15 19.14 -4.76 -33.26
N ALA A 16 17.93 -5.31 -33.08
CA ALA A 16 16.71 -4.53 -33.01
C ALA A 16 16.83 -3.44 -31.93
N ARG A 17 16.54 -2.19 -32.31
CA ARG A 17 16.57 -1.04 -31.40
C ARG A 17 15.56 -1.26 -30.25
N PRO A 18 15.99 -1.23 -28.98
CA PRO A 18 15.08 -1.31 -27.84
C PRO A 18 14.07 -0.16 -27.85
N ASN A 19 12.83 -0.42 -27.43
CA ASN A 19 11.77 0.59 -27.45
C ASN A 19 12.02 1.67 -26.37
N TYR A 20 12.07 2.94 -26.77
CA TYR A 20 12.28 4.07 -25.86
C TYR A 20 11.31 4.09 -24.68
N TRP A 21 10.01 3.92 -24.95
CA TRP A 21 8.96 4.01 -23.94
C TRP A 21 9.03 2.90 -22.92
N VAL A 22 9.46 1.70 -23.31
CA VAL A 22 9.68 0.61 -22.36
C VAL A 22 10.77 1.00 -21.36
N GLY A 23 11.91 1.51 -21.82
CA GLY A 23 12.97 1.95 -20.91
C GLY A 23 12.58 3.19 -20.08
N PHE A 24 11.79 4.11 -20.64
CA PHE A 24 11.24 5.24 -19.90
C PHE A 24 10.34 4.77 -18.73
N VAL A 25 9.38 3.89 -19.01
CA VAL A 25 8.48 3.32 -17.99
C VAL A 25 9.27 2.53 -16.95
N LEU A 26 10.28 1.76 -17.38
CA LEU A 26 11.16 1.07 -16.45
C LEU A 26 11.88 2.04 -15.51
N ASN A 27 12.40 3.16 -16.00
CA ASN A 27 13.00 4.19 -15.14
C ASN A 27 12.00 4.90 -14.24
N TRP A 28 10.73 5.02 -14.66
CA TRP A 28 9.68 5.65 -13.86
C TRP A 28 9.38 4.86 -12.59
N PHE A 29 9.24 3.54 -12.70
CA PHE A 29 8.90 2.66 -11.58
C PHE A 29 10.12 2.07 -10.87
N LEU A 30 11.23 1.89 -11.59
CA LEU A 30 12.47 1.30 -11.10
C LEU A 30 13.64 2.18 -11.54
N PRO A 31 14.02 3.20 -10.74
CA PRO A 31 15.04 4.16 -11.12
C PRO A 31 16.34 3.50 -11.60
N GLY A 32 16.75 3.78 -12.84
CA GLY A 32 17.95 3.20 -13.46
C GLY A 32 17.68 1.99 -14.38
N CYS A 33 16.55 1.28 -14.26
CA CYS A 33 16.25 0.08 -15.07
C CYS A 33 16.15 0.34 -16.57
N GLY A 34 15.72 1.54 -16.99
CA GLY A 34 15.72 1.95 -18.38
C GLY A 34 17.11 1.97 -19.00
N PHE A 35 18.14 2.31 -18.21
CA PHE A 35 19.53 2.26 -18.68
C PHE A 35 20.00 0.82 -18.87
N THR A 36 19.70 -0.09 -17.95
CA THR A 36 19.98 -1.53 -18.14
C THR A 36 19.28 -2.07 -19.37
N TYR A 37 18.02 -1.66 -19.61
CA TYR A 37 17.27 -2.06 -20.79
C TYR A 37 17.98 -1.68 -22.12
N ILE A 38 18.71 -0.55 -22.13
CA ILE A 38 19.53 -0.10 -23.28
C ILE A 38 21.01 -0.47 -23.17
N ASN A 39 21.36 -1.49 -22.37
CA ASN A 39 22.73 -1.98 -22.17
C ASN A 39 23.69 -0.97 -21.52
N ARG A 40 23.19 -0.10 -20.65
CA ARG A 40 23.96 0.91 -19.91
C ARG A 40 23.90 0.67 -18.40
N VAL A 41 24.39 -0.49 -17.98
CA VAL A 41 24.34 -0.95 -16.59
C VAL A 41 25.08 0.01 -15.63
N GLY A 42 26.17 0.64 -16.06
CA GLY A 42 26.87 1.64 -15.23
C GLY A 42 25.96 2.81 -14.82
N TRP A 43 25.10 3.28 -15.73
CA TRP A 43 24.15 4.35 -15.42
C TRP A 43 23.02 3.91 -14.51
N HIS A 44 22.61 2.64 -14.56
CA HIS A 44 21.67 2.09 -13.59
C HIS A 44 22.21 2.24 -12.16
N PHE A 45 23.43 1.76 -11.90
CA PHE A 45 24.06 1.85 -10.58
C PHE A 45 24.36 3.29 -10.16
N GLY A 46 24.77 4.15 -11.12
CA GLY A 46 24.97 5.57 -10.85
C GLY A 46 23.70 6.26 -10.33
N TRP A 47 22.56 6.05 -10.99
CA TRP A 47 21.29 6.61 -10.54
C TRP A 47 20.78 6.00 -9.24
N MET A 48 20.95 4.68 -9.04
CA MET A 48 20.64 4.06 -7.75
C MET A 48 21.43 4.71 -6.60
N GLY A 49 22.74 4.93 -6.80
CA GLY A 49 23.59 5.58 -5.81
C GLY A 49 23.13 7.01 -5.50
N ILE A 50 22.74 7.78 -6.53
CA ILE A 50 22.21 9.14 -6.35
C ILE A 50 20.91 9.12 -5.53
N PHE A 51 19.93 8.28 -5.88
CA PHE A 51 18.68 8.19 -5.13
C PHE A 51 18.88 7.70 -3.70
N PHE A 52 19.78 6.74 -3.49
CA PHE A 52 20.14 6.26 -2.17
C PHE A 52 20.78 7.38 -1.33
N GLY A 53 21.76 8.10 -1.88
CA GLY A 53 22.41 9.22 -1.22
C GLY A 53 21.44 10.35 -0.85
N ILE A 54 20.55 10.72 -1.79
CA ILE A 54 19.48 11.71 -1.52
C ILE A 54 18.58 11.23 -0.38
N SER A 55 18.18 9.96 -0.40
CA SER A 55 17.31 9.39 0.64
C SER A 55 17.99 9.39 2.01
N MET A 56 19.29 9.08 2.08
CA MET A 56 20.07 9.16 3.32
C MET A 56 20.14 10.59 3.86
N VAL A 57 20.46 11.57 3.00
CA VAL A 57 20.53 12.99 3.39
C VAL A 57 19.15 13.49 3.81
N ALA A 58 18.09 13.16 3.07
CA ALA A 58 16.72 13.52 3.40
C ALA A 58 16.29 12.93 4.76
N GLY A 59 16.63 11.67 5.02
CA GLY A 59 16.35 11.00 6.30
C GLY A 59 17.07 11.67 7.46
N LEU A 60 18.37 11.97 7.30
CA LEU A 60 19.16 12.66 8.31
C LEU A 60 18.62 14.08 8.58
N LEU A 61 18.31 14.84 7.53
CA LEU A 61 17.72 16.17 7.67
C LEU A 61 16.36 16.13 8.38
N SER A 62 15.50 15.17 8.03
CA SER A 62 14.19 15.02 8.66
C SER A 62 14.29 14.67 10.13
N ALA A 63 15.32 13.88 10.52
CA ALA A 63 15.56 13.51 11.91
C ALA A 63 16.11 14.67 12.76
N LEU A 64 17.01 15.49 12.18
CA LEU A 64 17.64 16.60 12.90
C LEU A 64 16.77 17.86 12.92
N LEU A 65 16.10 18.17 11.80
CA LEU A 65 15.34 19.39 11.56
C LEU A 65 14.11 19.06 10.69
N PRO A 66 12.97 18.67 11.28
CA PRO A 66 11.81 18.17 10.53
C PRO A 66 11.30 19.10 9.43
N VAL A 67 11.40 20.43 9.63
CA VAL A 67 11.02 21.43 8.62
C VAL A 67 11.85 21.36 7.34
N LEU A 68 13.09 20.86 7.42
CA LEU A 68 13.98 20.69 6.27
C LEU A 68 13.73 19.38 5.50
N GLY A 69 12.87 18.48 6.01
CA GLY A 69 12.52 17.24 5.30
C GLY A 69 11.91 17.49 3.90
N ILE A 70 11.24 18.64 3.72
CA ILE A 70 10.69 19.07 2.42
C ILE A 70 11.80 19.22 1.37
N LEU A 71 12.99 19.70 1.76
CA LEU A 71 14.12 19.85 0.83
C LEU A 71 14.58 18.49 0.28
N GLY A 72 14.52 17.44 1.10
CA GLY A 72 14.78 16.07 0.67
C GLY A 72 13.83 15.63 -0.44
N GLY A 73 12.53 15.87 -0.25
CA GLY A 73 11.51 15.56 -1.27
C GLY A 73 11.71 16.34 -2.58
N LEU A 74 12.02 17.65 -2.49
CA LEU A 74 12.32 18.46 -3.67
C LEU A 74 13.55 17.96 -4.42
N LEU A 75 14.60 17.54 -3.70
CA LEU A 75 15.81 16.98 -4.28
C LEU A 75 15.53 15.65 -4.98
N SER A 76 14.67 14.79 -4.42
CA SER A 76 14.23 13.55 -5.07
C SER A 76 13.47 13.82 -6.37
N ILE A 77 12.58 14.82 -6.40
CA ILE A 77 11.86 15.21 -7.63
C ILE A 77 12.85 15.75 -8.68
N ALA A 78 13.79 16.60 -8.29
CA ALA A 78 14.81 17.12 -9.21
C ALA A 78 15.67 15.99 -9.79
N ALA A 79 16.11 15.03 -8.95
CA ALA A 79 16.87 13.86 -9.40
C ALA A 79 16.04 12.96 -10.34
N PHE A 80 14.75 12.80 -10.07
CA PHE A 80 13.83 12.06 -10.94
C PHE A 80 13.73 12.68 -12.34
N VAL A 81 13.54 13.99 -12.42
CA VAL A 81 13.51 14.70 -13.72
C VAL A 81 14.87 14.59 -14.41
N ALA A 82 15.96 14.82 -13.68
CA ALA A 82 17.32 14.73 -14.23
C ALA A 82 17.63 13.34 -14.78
N MET A 83 17.19 12.27 -14.11
CA MET A 83 17.34 10.89 -14.59
C MET A 83 16.62 10.65 -15.91
N HIS A 84 15.39 11.13 -16.05
CA HIS A 84 14.62 10.94 -17.29
C HIS A 84 15.19 11.75 -18.45
N VAL A 85 15.66 12.98 -18.18
CA VAL A 85 16.37 13.80 -19.18
C VAL A 85 17.67 13.10 -19.60
N HIS A 86 18.44 12.58 -18.64
CA HIS A 86 19.64 11.83 -18.91
C HIS A 86 19.32 10.58 -19.76
N TYR A 87 18.31 9.80 -19.38
CA TYR A 87 17.88 8.63 -20.13
C TYR A 87 17.53 8.96 -21.59
N ARG A 88 16.75 10.03 -21.81
CA ARG A 88 16.43 10.52 -23.15
C ARG A 88 17.69 10.84 -23.96
N ASN A 89 18.62 11.57 -23.37
CA ASN A 89 19.84 11.99 -24.06
C ASN A 89 20.76 10.79 -24.37
N THR A 90 20.91 9.87 -23.42
CA THR A 90 21.65 8.61 -23.64
C THR A 90 20.99 7.78 -24.73
N TYR A 91 19.66 7.62 -24.71
CA TYR A 91 18.94 6.88 -25.74
C TYR A 91 19.15 7.51 -27.14
N ALA A 92 19.09 8.83 -27.24
CA ALA A 92 19.32 9.53 -28.50
C ALA A 92 20.75 9.35 -29.01
N TYR A 93 21.74 9.44 -28.11
CA TYR A 93 23.16 9.26 -28.45
C TYR A 93 23.46 7.81 -28.87
N GLU A 94 23.03 6.83 -28.10
CA GLU A 94 23.41 5.43 -28.29
C GLU A 94 22.83 4.78 -29.54
N PHE A 95 21.69 5.30 -30.01
CA PHE A 95 21.04 4.80 -31.22
C PHE A 95 21.11 5.82 -32.36
N ALA A 96 22.09 6.72 -32.31
CA ALA A 96 22.47 7.56 -33.45
C ALA A 96 23.25 6.72 -34.49
N PRO A 97 23.23 7.10 -35.78
CA PRO A 97 24.01 6.39 -36.80
C PRO A 97 25.50 6.37 -36.46
N GLY A 98 26.13 5.18 -36.52
CA GLY A 98 27.57 5.02 -36.33
C GLY A 98 28.03 4.73 -34.91
N THR A 99 27.13 4.60 -33.93
CA THR A 99 27.51 4.19 -32.57
C THR A 99 27.74 2.69 -32.44
N ILE A 100 28.81 2.32 -31.75
CA ILE A 100 29.11 0.93 -31.41
C ILE A 100 28.44 0.61 -30.07
N LEU A 101 27.46 -0.29 -30.11
CA LEU A 101 26.79 -0.78 -28.91
C LEU A 101 27.55 -1.98 -28.34
N SER A 102 28.00 -1.89 -27.08
CA SER A 102 28.41 -3.06 -26.32
C SER A 102 27.17 -3.77 -25.78
N PRO A 103 26.79 -4.96 -26.30
CA PRO A 103 25.61 -5.66 -25.82
C PRO A 103 25.88 -6.26 -24.44
N VAL A 104 24.88 -6.15 -23.57
CA VAL A 104 24.85 -6.91 -22.30
C VAL A 104 24.02 -8.17 -22.55
N SER A 105 24.41 -9.29 -21.92
CA SER A 105 23.65 -10.53 -22.07
C SER A 105 22.20 -10.35 -21.61
N ASN A 106 21.25 -10.95 -22.32
CA ASN A 106 19.82 -10.84 -21.99
C ASN A 106 19.54 -11.36 -20.57
N GLY A 107 20.23 -12.42 -20.13
CA GLY A 107 20.12 -12.95 -18.78
C GLY A 107 20.53 -11.95 -17.71
N LEU A 108 21.66 -11.25 -17.88
CA LEU A 108 22.09 -10.22 -16.93
C LEU A 108 21.15 -9.01 -16.93
N LYS A 109 20.68 -8.58 -18.11
CA LYS A 109 19.73 -7.46 -18.25
C LYS A 109 18.44 -7.71 -17.45
N TRP A 110 17.79 -8.84 -17.71
CA TRP A 110 16.53 -9.16 -17.04
C TRP A 110 16.75 -9.57 -15.59
N GLY A 111 17.85 -10.25 -15.28
CA GLY A 111 18.24 -10.57 -13.89
C GLY A 111 18.36 -9.31 -13.03
N LEU A 112 19.05 -8.27 -13.52
CA LEU A 112 19.19 -7.00 -12.79
C LEU A 112 17.86 -6.25 -12.64
N ILE A 113 17.04 -6.19 -13.69
CA ILE A 113 15.74 -5.51 -13.64
C ILE A 113 14.80 -6.20 -12.63
N VAL A 114 14.73 -7.54 -12.66
CA VAL A 114 13.91 -8.32 -11.74
C VAL A 114 14.43 -8.22 -10.31
N ALA A 115 15.75 -8.33 -10.11
CA ALA A 115 16.36 -8.18 -8.78
C ALA A 115 16.05 -6.79 -8.18
N HIS A 116 16.17 -5.73 -8.97
CA HIS A 116 15.81 -4.38 -8.51
C HIS A 116 14.31 -4.29 -8.21
N GLY A 117 13.43 -4.82 -9.05
CA GLY A 117 11.98 -4.85 -8.77
C GLY A 117 11.64 -5.55 -7.45
N ILE A 118 12.29 -6.67 -7.16
CA ILE A 118 12.09 -7.41 -5.91
C ILE A 118 12.60 -6.59 -4.71
N LEU A 119 13.82 -6.07 -4.78
CA LEU A 119 14.45 -5.32 -3.69
C LEU A 119 13.79 -3.96 -3.41
N GLY A 120 13.45 -3.23 -4.47
CA GLY A 120 12.94 -1.86 -4.37
C GLY A 120 11.44 -1.77 -4.14
N PHE A 121 10.65 -2.77 -4.55
CA PHE A 121 9.20 -2.70 -4.48
C PHE A 121 8.58 -3.83 -3.66
N LEU A 122 8.87 -5.09 -3.98
CA LEU A 122 8.13 -6.22 -3.39
C LEU A 122 8.49 -6.47 -1.92
N ILE A 123 9.77 -6.36 -1.54
CA ILE A 123 10.21 -6.60 -0.16
C ILE A 123 9.67 -5.54 0.81
N PRO A 124 9.77 -4.23 0.55
CA PRO A 124 9.20 -3.23 1.45
C PRO A 124 7.68 -3.39 1.62
N LEU A 125 6.97 -3.69 0.54
CA LEU A 125 5.51 -3.82 0.55
C LEU A 125 5.04 -5.03 1.36
N SER A 126 5.79 -6.14 1.31
CA SER A 126 5.50 -7.32 2.13
C SER A 126 5.76 -7.08 3.62
N ILE A 127 6.83 -6.34 3.97
CA ILE A 127 7.10 -5.95 5.36
C ILE A 127 5.99 -5.05 5.90
N VAL A 128 5.59 -4.03 5.13
CA VAL A 128 4.49 -3.13 5.52
C VAL A 128 3.19 -3.92 5.68
N ALA A 129 2.86 -4.83 4.75
CA ALA A 129 1.66 -5.66 4.85
C ALA A 129 1.69 -6.57 6.09
N ALA A 130 2.84 -7.18 6.40
CA ALA A 130 2.99 -8.07 7.55
C ALA A 130 2.76 -7.35 8.90
N VAL A 131 3.13 -6.07 8.99
CA VAL A 131 2.94 -5.28 10.22
C VAL A 131 1.57 -4.60 10.23
N LEU A 132 1.12 -4.04 9.11
CA LEU A 132 -0.08 -3.21 9.05
C LEU A 132 -1.35 -4.04 9.12
N ILE A 133 -1.42 -5.19 8.44
CA ILE A 133 -2.65 -6.00 8.40
C ILE A 133 -3.07 -6.47 9.81
N PRO A 134 -2.19 -7.08 10.63
CA PRO A 134 -2.57 -7.50 11.97
C PRO A 134 -2.99 -6.33 12.87
N ASN A 135 -2.29 -5.20 12.77
CA ASN A 135 -2.60 -4.01 13.56
C ASN A 135 -3.96 -3.40 13.19
N LEU A 136 -4.31 -3.34 11.90
CA LEU A 136 -5.62 -2.88 11.46
C LEU A 136 -6.75 -3.83 11.88
N LEU A 137 -6.51 -5.14 11.84
CA LEU A 137 -7.48 -6.13 12.32
C LEU A 137 -7.71 -6.00 13.83
N GLY A 138 -6.65 -5.83 14.61
CA GLY A 138 -6.75 -5.58 16.06
C GLY A 138 -7.48 -4.28 16.38
N ALA A 139 -7.17 -3.20 15.65
CA ALA A 139 -7.86 -1.92 15.79
C ALA A 139 -9.36 -2.03 15.47
N ARG A 140 -9.71 -2.76 14.41
CA ARG A 140 -11.11 -3.04 14.05
C ARG A 140 -11.85 -3.81 15.14
N ALA A 141 -11.25 -4.89 15.66
CA ALA A 141 -11.85 -5.68 16.73
C ALA A 141 -12.07 -4.83 18.00
N THR A 142 -11.10 -3.97 18.33
CA THR A 142 -11.18 -3.04 19.46
C THR A 142 -12.29 -2.00 19.26
N ALA A 143 -12.39 -1.40 18.07
CA ALA A 143 -13.45 -0.46 17.74
C ALA A 143 -14.84 -1.10 17.82
N GLN A 144 -15.00 -2.34 17.33
CA GLN A 144 -16.25 -3.09 17.46
C GLN A 144 -16.61 -3.36 18.93
N LYS A 145 -15.64 -3.74 19.76
CA LYS A 145 -15.88 -3.92 21.20
C LYS A 145 -16.41 -2.65 21.87
N TYR A 146 -15.83 -1.49 21.56
CA TYR A 146 -16.29 -0.21 22.10
C TYR A 146 -17.67 0.20 21.58
N ALA A 147 -17.95 -0.03 20.29
CA ALA A 147 -19.26 0.21 19.71
C ALA A 147 -20.34 -0.65 20.37
N ASN A 148 -20.08 -1.94 20.59
CA ASN A 148 -20.98 -2.85 21.28
C ASN A 148 -21.23 -2.42 22.74
N GLN A 149 -20.18 -2.02 23.46
CA GLN A 149 -20.30 -1.51 24.84
C GLN A 149 -21.16 -0.25 24.91
N ALA A 150 -20.94 0.71 24.01
CA ALA A 150 -21.72 1.93 23.95
C ALA A 150 -23.18 1.65 23.61
N TYR A 151 -23.43 0.75 22.66
CA TYR A 151 -24.78 0.31 22.32
C TYR A 151 -25.49 -0.32 23.52
N ALA A 152 -24.85 -1.28 24.20
CA ALA A 152 -25.42 -1.92 25.40
C ALA A 152 -25.73 -0.88 26.49
N GLN A 153 -24.86 0.11 26.70
CA GLN A 153 -25.11 1.20 27.67
C GLN A 153 -26.32 2.05 27.30
N ASN A 154 -26.56 2.32 26.02
CA ASN A 154 -27.72 3.07 25.57
C ASN A 154 -29.01 2.25 25.74
N VAL A 155 -28.96 0.95 25.40
CA VAL A 155 -30.06 0.00 25.65
C VAL A 155 -30.40 -0.02 27.14
N TYR A 156 -29.40 -0.17 28.01
CA TYR A 156 -29.61 -0.18 29.45
C TYR A 156 -30.30 1.09 29.95
N LYS A 157 -29.82 2.26 29.53
CA LYS A 157 -30.43 3.55 29.92
C LYS A 157 -31.89 3.65 29.48
N ALA A 158 -32.22 3.15 28.28
CA ALA A 158 -33.60 3.12 27.79
C ALA A 158 -34.47 2.16 28.61
N VAL A 159 -33.97 0.95 28.91
CA VAL A 159 -34.66 -0.03 29.76
C VAL A 159 -34.90 0.50 31.17
N ALA A 160 -33.88 1.10 31.79
CA ALA A 160 -33.99 1.69 33.12
C ALA A 160 -34.97 2.87 33.14
N ALA A 161 -35.01 3.69 32.08
CA ALA A 161 -35.98 4.77 31.96
C ALA A 161 -37.41 4.24 31.82
N ALA A 162 -37.64 3.25 30.97
CA ALA A 162 -38.95 2.63 30.78
C ALA A 162 -39.48 1.97 32.05
N ALA A 163 -38.61 1.29 32.81
CA ALA A 163 -38.94 0.71 34.11
C ALA A 163 -39.34 1.77 35.14
N ALA A 164 -38.67 2.93 35.13
CA ALA A 164 -38.98 4.04 36.04
C ALA A 164 -40.30 4.76 35.70
N THR A 165 -40.75 4.71 34.45
CA THR A 165 -42.00 5.35 33.98
C THR A 165 -43.20 4.40 33.96
N ASP A 166 -43.05 3.17 34.45
CA ASP A 166 -44.11 2.13 34.48
C ASP A 166 -44.70 1.85 33.08
N GLU A 167 -43.89 2.01 32.04
CA GLU A 167 -44.25 1.56 30.68
C GLU A 167 -44.22 0.03 30.63
N GLU A 168 -45.03 -0.59 29.79
CA GLU A 168 -45.08 -2.04 29.65
C GLU A 168 -43.71 -2.56 29.12
N THR A 169 -42.85 -3.04 30.03
CA THR A 169 -41.49 -3.45 29.69
C THR A 169 -41.49 -4.90 29.17
N SER A 170 -40.92 -5.09 27.98
CA SER A 170 -40.70 -6.42 27.42
C SER A 170 -39.40 -7.02 27.96
N SER A 171 -39.38 -8.34 28.17
CA SER A 171 -38.13 -9.06 28.44
C SER A 171 -37.17 -9.05 27.24
N ASP A 172 -37.68 -8.81 26.02
CA ASP A 172 -36.85 -8.52 24.84
C ASP A 172 -36.58 -7.01 24.74
N CYS A 173 -35.42 -6.59 25.24
CA CYS A 173 -35.03 -5.19 25.27
C CYS A 173 -34.56 -4.63 23.91
N LEU A 174 -34.68 -5.36 22.80
CA LEU A 174 -34.56 -4.77 21.46
C LEU A 174 -35.91 -4.30 20.90
N ARG A 175 -37.01 -4.67 21.54
CA ARG A 175 -38.37 -4.28 21.11
C ARG A 175 -38.86 -3.08 21.89
N GLY A 176 -39.54 -2.16 21.20
CA GLY A 176 -40.23 -1.04 21.83
C GLY A 176 -39.36 0.17 22.21
N MET A 177 -38.03 0.15 21.97
CA MET A 177 -37.14 1.24 22.43
C MET A 177 -36.98 2.43 21.47
N GLY A 178 -37.78 2.50 20.41
CA GLY A 178 -37.73 3.61 19.44
C GLY A 178 -38.03 4.98 20.06
N SER A 179 -38.88 5.02 21.10
CA SER A 179 -39.17 6.23 21.90
C SER A 179 -37.94 6.78 22.63
N TYR A 180 -36.96 5.93 22.92
CA TYR A 180 -35.71 6.28 23.61
C TYR A 180 -34.53 6.50 22.66
N GLN A 181 -34.79 6.62 21.35
CA GLN A 181 -33.77 6.82 20.31
C GLN A 181 -32.71 5.70 20.25
N VAL A 182 -33.06 4.50 20.70
CA VAL A 182 -32.22 3.32 20.55
C VAL A 182 -32.75 2.51 19.38
N GLU A 183 -32.10 2.65 18.23
CA GLU A 183 -32.44 1.86 17.05
C GLU A 183 -31.76 0.49 17.11
N PRO A 184 -32.45 -0.61 16.75
CA PRO A 184 -31.84 -1.92 16.64
C PRO A 184 -30.65 -1.91 15.67
N THR A 185 -29.49 -2.35 16.14
CA THR A 185 -28.32 -2.57 15.28
C THR A 185 -28.30 -4.00 14.74
N SER A 186 -27.86 -4.20 13.50
CA SER A 186 -27.68 -5.53 12.89
C SER A 186 -26.64 -6.40 13.61
N GLU A 187 -25.83 -5.78 14.47
CA GLU A 187 -24.80 -6.43 15.29
C GLU A 187 -25.36 -7.05 16.57
N ALA A 188 -26.46 -6.55 17.12
CA ALA A 188 -27.10 -7.12 18.30
C ALA A 188 -28.06 -8.24 17.85
N MET A 189 -27.85 -9.45 18.37
CA MET A 189 -28.67 -10.63 18.04
C MET A 189 -29.83 -10.82 19.01
N SER A 190 -29.59 -10.54 20.28
CA SER A 190 -30.60 -10.63 21.34
C SER A 190 -30.30 -9.66 22.47
N CYS A 191 -31.35 -9.28 23.18
CA CYS A 191 -31.27 -8.53 24.42
C CYS A 191 -32.29 -9.12 25.38
N VAL A 192 -31.86 -9.50 26.58
CA VAL A 192 -32.75 -9.97 27.64
C VAL A 192 -32.66 -8.98 28.79
N ALA A 193 -33.81 -8.45 29.21
CA ALA A 193 -33.94 -7.61 30.40
C ALA A 193 -34.56 -8.41 31.54
N ASP A 194 -33.95 -8.31 32.72
CA ASP A 194 -34.44 -8.87 33.98
C ASP A 194 -34.90 -7.74 34.90
N PHE A 195 -36.22 -7.71 35.14
CA PHE A 195 -36.90 -6.73 35.99
C PHE A 195 -37.24 -7.29 37.38
N SER A 196 -36.57 -8.36 37.83
CA SER A 196 -36.81 -8.96 39.15
C SER A 196 -36.66 -7.94 40.30
N ASP A 197 -35.78 -6.94 40.14
CA ASP A 197 -35.77 -5.71 40.93
C ASP A 197 -36.06 -4.52 39.99
N PRO A 198 -37.30 -3.99 39.98
CA PRO A 198 -37.66 -2.86 39.12
C PRO A 198 -36.84 -1.58 39.39
N SER A 199 -36.24 -1.45 40.58
CA SER A 199 -35.38 -0.31 40.91
C SER A 199 -33.97 -0.45 40.32
N ASN A 200 -33.56 -1.66 39.94
CA ASN A 200 -32.25 -1.99 39.37
C ASN A 200 -32.39 -3.09 38.29
N PRO A 201 -33.00 -2.79 37.13
CA PRO A 201 -33.20 -3.78 36.09
C PRO A 201 -31.88 -4.14 35.42
N THR A 202 -31.56 -5.41 35.27
CA THR A 202 -30.32 -5.82 34.59
C THR A 202 -30.59 -6.17 33.13
N ILE A 203 -29.58 -6.00 32.26
CA ILE A 203 -29.70 -6.43 30.86
C ILE A 203 -28.52 -7.29 30.42
N GLN A 204 -28.77 -8.19 29.48
CA GLN A 204 -27.76 -8.97 28.77
C GLN A 204 -27.97 -8.81 27.27
N VAL A 205 -26.97 -8.23 26.59
CA VAL A 205 -26.98 -8.05 25.12
C VAL A 205 -25.96 -9.00 24.50
N ALA A 206 -26.42 -9.84 23.57
CA ALA A 206 -25.56 -10.72 22.79
C ALA A 206 -25.35 -10.16 21.38
N PHE A 207 -24.10 -10.11 20.95
CA PHE A 207 -23.70 -9.58 19.65
C PHE A 207 -23.25 -10.70 18.69
N ARG A 208 -23.35 -10.43 17.39
CA ARG A 208 -23.03 -11.39 16.32
C ARG A 208 -21.59 -11.90 16.35
N ASN A 209 -20.67 -11.11 16.90
CA ASN A 209 -19.27 -11.50 17.09
C ASN A 209 -19.06 -12.44 18.30
N GLY A 210 -20.13 -12.92 18.94
CA GLY A 210 -20.08 -13.78 20.13
C GLY A 210 -19.80 -13.03 21.43
N GLN A 211 -19.70 -11.70 21.39
CA GLN A 211 -19.56 -10.90 22.61
C GLN A 211 -20.90 -10.83 23.33
N GLU A 212 -20.89 -11.03 24.63
CA GLU A 212 -22.02 -10.76 25.51
C GLU A 212 -21.63 -9.64 26.49
N ILE A 213 -22.54 -8.69 26.67
CA ILE A 213 -22.36 -7.58 27.60
C ILE A 213 -23.53 -7.61 28.57
N GLN A 214 -23.22 -7.85 29.84
CA GLN A 214 -24.17 -7.73 30.93
C GLN A 214 -23.98 -6.38 31.61
N LEU A 215 -25.07 -5.66 31.85
CA LEU A 215 -25.10 -4.42 32.59
C LEU A 215 -26.07 -4.57 33.77
N PRO A 216 -25.71 -4.04 34.96
CA PRO A 216 -26.63 -3.93 36.09
C PRO A 216 -27.73 -2.93 35.78
#